data_AF-A0A3R7FSD1-F1
#
_entry.id   AF-A0A3R7FSD1-F1
#
_cell.length_a   1.000
_cell.length_b   1.000
_cell.length_c   1.000
_cell.angle_alpha   90.00
_cell.angle_beta   90.00
_cell.angle_gamma   90.00
#
_symmetry.space_group_name_H-M   'P 1'
#
loop_
_entity.id
_entity.type
_entity.pdbx_description
1 polymer ?
#
loop_
_entity_poly.entity_id
_entity_poly.type
_entity_poly.pdbx_seq_one_letter_code
_entity_poly.pdbx_strand_id
1 'polypeptide(L)'
;MRVAVLDREKCRPSRCDKACYRFCPQVRSGNEAIHFEDEKPEISEIICTGCGICVKKCPFKAISIVNLPDELDKECTHRFGPNSFKLFRLPAPSPGSVLGLLG
;
A
#
# COMPACT_ATOMS: atom_id res chain seq x y z
N MET A 1 2.12 4.85 11.03
CA MET A 1 0.93 4.28 10.38
C MET A 1 1.32 3.07 9.53
N ARG A 2 0.53 1.98 9.49
CA ARG A 2 0.83 0.80 8.64
C ARG A 2 -0.13 0.73 7.48
N VAL A 3 0.38 0.77 6.25
CA VAL A 3 -0.44 0.75 5.03
C VAL A 3 -0.19 -0.54 4.28
N ALA A 4 -1.27 -1.16 3.79
CA ALA A 4 -1.20 -2.30 2.90
C ALA A 4 -1.14 -1.80 1.45
N VAL A 5 -0.06 -2.12 0.75
CA VAL A 5 0.17 -1.77 -0.65
C VAL A 5 -0.09 -2.99 -1.51
N LEU A 6 -0.80 -2.79 -2.62
CA LEU A 6 -1.07 -3.82 -3.62
C LEU A 6 -0.20 -3.65 -4.85
N ASP A 7 0.53 -4.71 -5.19
CA ASP A 7 1.17 -4.88 -6.49
C ASP A 7 0.12 -5.33 -7.53
N ARG A 8 -0.32 -4.39 -8.36
CA ARG A 8 -1.37 -4.60 -9.37
C ARG A 8 -0.97 -5.55 -10.50
N GLU A 9 0.33 -5.82 -10.68
CA GLU A 9 0.82 -6.74 -11.72
C GLU A 9 0.83 -8.19 -11.23
N LYS A 10 1.20 -8.39 -9.97
CA LYS A 10 1.19 -9.72 -9.33
C LYS A 10 -0.21 -10.18 -8.95
N CYS A 11 -1.15 -9.25 -8.73
CA CYS A 11 -2.48 -9.59 -8.30
C CYS A 11 -3.31 -10.24 -9.42
N ARG A 12 -3.78 -11.47 -9.18
CA ARG A 12 -4.71 -12.21 -10.07
C ARG A 12 -5.97 -12.62 -9.30
N PRO A 13 -6.96 -11.71 -9.18
CA PRO A 13 -8.19 -11.93 -8.40
C PRO A 13 -8.99 -13.15 -8.85
N SER A 14 -9.01 -13.42 -10.16
CA SER A 14 -9.66 -14.59 -10.77
C SER A 14 -9.10 -15.94 -10.32
N ARG A 15 -7.87 -15.98 -9.78
CA ARG A 15 -7.19 -17.22 -9.37
C ARG A 15 -6.97 -17.35 -7.86
N CYS A 16 -7.41 -16.39 -7.05
CA CYS A 16 -7.18 -16.38 -5.60
C CYS A 16 -8.45 -16.39 -4.74
N ASP A 17 -9.63 -16.56 -5.35
CA ASP A 17 -10.94 -16.59 -4.67
C ASP A 17 -11.16 -15.40 -3.71
N LYS A 18 -10.59 -14.25 -4.06
CA LYS A 18 -10.63 -13.02 -3.25
C LYS A 18 -10.22 -13.26 -1.79
N ALA A 19 -9.20 -14.09 -1.56
CA ALA A 19 -8.73 -14.45 -0.21
C ALA A 19 -8.39 -13.23 0.66
N CYS A 20 -7.89 -12.14 0.07
CA CYS A 20 -7.63 -10.90 0.80
C CYS A 20 -8.90 -10.31 1.45
N TYR A 21 -10.03 -10.37 0.76
CA TYR A 21 -11.34 -9.90 1.24
C TYR A 21 -11.92 -10.86 2.28
N ARG A 22 -11.98 -12.16 1.96
CA ARG A 22 -12.62 -13.17 2.84
C ARG A 22 -11.93 -13.30 4.21
N PHE A 23 -10.61 -13.16 4.25
CA PHE A 23 -9.83 -13.30 5.49
C PHE A 23 -9.53 -11.97 6.19
N CYS A 24 -9.96 -10.83 5.63
CA CYS A 24 -9.75 -9.55 6.28
C CYS A 24 -10.63 -9.43 7.53
N PRO A 25 -10.06 -9.18 8.72
CA PRO A 25 -10.84 -9.07 9.95
C PRO A 25 -11.80 -7.87 9.91
N GLN A 26 -11.37 -6.74 9.32
CA GLN A 26 -12.20 -5.54 9.19
C GLN A 26 -13.41 -5.78 8.29
N VAL A 27 -13.22 -6.48 7.17
CA VAL A 27 -14.33 -6.88 6.27
C VAL A 27 -15.29 -7.84 6.99
N ARG A 28 -14.76 -8.81 7.75
CA ARG A 28 -15.59 -9.74 8.54
C ARG A 28 -16.35 -9.05 9.67
N SER A 29 -15.84 -7.92 10.18
CA SER A 29 -16.51 -7.07 11.15
C SER A 29 -17.57 -6.15 10.54
N GLY A 30 -17.73 -6.15 9.21
CA GLY A 30 -18.72 -5.32 8.49
C GLY A 30 -18.17 -3.98 7.98
N ASN A 31 -16.86 -3.72 8.11
CA ASN A 31 -16.23 -2.50 7.61
C ASN A 31 -15.71 -2.68 6.18
N GLU A 32 -15.84 -1.65 5.34
CA GLU A 32 -15.39 -1.67 3.95
C GLU A 32 -13.88 -1.42 3.81
N ALA A 33 -13.06 -2.26 4.43
CA ALA A 33 -11.60 -2.13 4.36
C ALA A 33 -11.01 -2.48 2.99
N ILE A 34 -11.71 -3.32 2.21
CA ILE A 34 -11.28 -3.77 0.89
C ILE A 34 -12.49 -3.71 -0.04
N HIS A 35 -12.40 -2.91 -1.10
CA HIS A 35 -13.37 -2.87 -2.20
C HIS A 35 -12.73 -3.41 -3.48
N PHE A 36 -13.55 -3.67 -4.50
CA PHE A 36 -13.05 -4.13 -5.81
C PHE A 36 -13.50 -3.14 -6.87
N GLU A 37 -12.53 -2.53 -7.54
CA GLU A 37 -12.72 -1.64 -8.69
C GLU A 37 -12.00 -2.26 -9.89
N ASP A 38 -12.67 -2.38 -11.03
CA ASP A 38 -12.15 -3.03 -12.25
C ASP A 38 -11.55 -4.43 -12.00
N GLU A 39 -12.26 -5.24 -11.22
CA GLU A 39 -11.85 -6.57 -10.75
C GLU A 39 -10.61 -6.62 -9.84
N LYS A 40 -9.91 -5.49 -9.60
CA LYS A 40 -8.75 -5.43 -8.71
C LYS A 40 -9.16 -4.98 -7.30
N PRO A 41 -8.56 -5.56 -6.24
CA PRO A 41 -8.83 -5.11 -4.90
C PRO A 41 -8.21 -3.73 -4.68
N GLU A 42 -8.93 -2.85 -4.01
CA GLU A 42 -8.42 -1.61 -3.47
C GLU A 42 -8.60 -1.63 -1.96
N ILE A 43 -7.59 -1.18 -1.23
CA ILE A 43 -7.53 -1.27 0.23
C ILE A 43 -7.66 0.15 0.77
N SER A 44 -8.62 0.37 1.67
CA SER A 44 -8.80 1.66 2.34
C SER A 44 -7.73 1.86 3.40
N GLU A 45 -6.88 2.88 3.22
CA GLU A 45 -5.82 3.26 4.16
C GLU A 45 -6.39 3.67 5.54
N ILE A 46 -7.63 4.15 5.59
CA ILE A 46 -8.28 4.68 6.79
C ILE A 46 -8.82 3.55 7.67
N ILE A 47 -9.40 2.52 7.06
CA ILE A 47 -10.06 1.41 7.77
C ILE A 47 -9.06 0.27 8.02
N CYS A 48 -8.09 0.08 7.12
CA CYS A 48 -7.11 -0.99 7.25
C CYS A 48 -6.18 -0.77 8.45
N THR A 49 -6.18 -1.73 9.38
CA THR A 49 -5.33 -1.68 10.58
C THR A 49 -3.90 -2.19 10.35
N GLY A 50 -3.57 -2.68 9.14
CA GLY A 50 -2.26 -3.26 8.85
C GLY A 50 -1.98 -4.59 9.59
N CYS A 51 -3.01 -5.43 9.80
CA CYS A 51 -2.88 -6.70 10.53
C CYS A 51 -2.02 -7.78 9.83
N GLY A 52 -1.85 -7.70 8.50
CA GLY A 52 -0.97 -8.61 7.75
C GLY A 52 -1.55 -9.97 7.39
N ILE A 53 -2.83 -10.24 7.69
CA ILE A 53 -3.48 -11.50 7.33
C ILE A 53 -3.59 -11.64 5.80
N CYS A 54 -3.95 -10.56 5.10
CA CYS A 54 -4.05 -10.52 3.64
C CYS A 54 -2.72 -10.84 2.95
N VAL A 55 -1.59 -10.40 3.50
CA VAL A 55 -0.24 -10.71 3.00
C VAL A 55 0.04 -12.20 3.07
N LYS A 56 -0.25 -12.85 4.20
CA LYS A 56 -0.02 -14.28 4.41
C LYS A 56 -0.96 -15.17 3.58
N LYS A 57 -2.18 -14.70 3.32
CA LYS A 57 -3.20 -15.47 2.58
C LYS A 57 -3.12 -15.26 1.07
N CYS A 58 -2.42 -14.23 0.58
CA CYS A 58 -2.27 -14.01 -0.84
C CYS A 58 -1.33 -15.06 -1.46
N PRO A 59 -1.81 -15.95 -2.35
CA PRO A 59 -0.95 -16.98 -2.96
C PRO A 59 0.12 -16.37 -3.87
N PHE A 60 -0.15 -15.20 -4.46
CA PHE A 60 0.77 -14.48 -5.35
C PHE A 60 1.69 -13.50 -4.61
N LYS A 61 1.57 -13.39 -3.28
CA LYS A 61 2.30 -12.40 -2.46
C LYS A 61 2.22 -10.98 -3.05
N ALA A 62 1.06 -10.64 -3.61
CA ALA A 62 0.82 -9.36 -4.28
C ALA A 62 0.54 -8.21 -3.30
N ILE A 63 0.40 -8.49 -2.00
CA ILE A 63 0.12 -7.50 -0.97
C ILE A 63 1.34 -7.42 -0.05
N SER A 64 1.80 -6.20 0.24
CA SER A 64 2.87 -5.92 1.19
C SER A 64 2.41 -4.90 2.23
N ILE A 65 2.87 -5.02 3.48
CA ILE A 65 2.64 -3.98 4.48
C ILE A 65 3.88 -3.11 4.57
N VAL A 66 3.67 -1.81 4.39
CA VAL A 66 4.69 -0.79 4.55
C VAL A 66 4.40 -0.03 5.83
N ASN A 67 5.41 0.10 6.69
CA ASN A 67 5.35 1.01 7.82
C ASN A 67 5.64 2.40 7.28
N LEU A 68 4.65 3.28 7.24
CA LEU A 68 4.91 4.70 7.12
C LEU A 68 5.30 5.20 8.52
N PRO A 69 6.47 5.83 8.67
CA PRO A 69 6.75 6.60 9.86
C PRO A 69 5.70 7.71 9.94
N ASP A 70 5.03 7.84 11.10
CA ASP A 70 3.94 8.80 11.30
C ASP A 70 4.37 10.27 11.04
N GLU A 71 5.67 10.54 11.03
CA GLU A 71 6.26 11.85 10.70
C GLU A 71 6.28 12.18 9.19
N LEU A 72 6.22 11.17 8.30
CA LEU A 72 6.40 11.38 6.85
C LEU A 72 5.13 11.78 6.10
N ASP A 73 3.93 11.66 6.69
CA ASP A 73 2.73 12.23 6.08
C ASP A 73 2.80 13.76 5.97
N LYS A 74 3.58 14.41 6.85
CA LYS A 74 3.86 15.86 6.77
C LYS A 74 4.80 16.25 5.63
N GLU A 75 5.50 15.30 5.02
CA GLU A 75 6.55 15.55 4.01
C GLU A 75 6.30 14.79 2.70
N CYS A 76 5.04 14.49 2.40
CA CYS A 76 4.64 13.96 1.09
C CYS A 76 4.92 15.02 0.01
N THR A 77 5.89 14.76 -0.86
CA THR A 77 6.16 15.64 -2.01
C THR A 77 5.20 15.35 -3.15
N HIS A 78 5.01 14.08 -3.49
CA HIS A 78 4.15 13.69 -4.61
C HIS A 78 3.55 12.29 -4.42
N ARG A 79 2.34 12.09 -4.94
CA ARG A 79 1.65 10.80 -5.01
C ARG A 79 1.11 10.61 -6.42
N PHE A 80 1.44 9.50 -7.06
CA PHE A 80 1.03 9.21 -8.46
C PHE A 80 -0.45 8.79 -8.61
N GLY A 81 -1.22 8.73 -7.51
CA GLY A 81 -2.60 8.24 -7.48
C GLY A 81 -2.97 7.47 -6.19
N PRO A 82 -4.24 7.08 -6.03
CA PRO A 82 -4.71 6.29 -4.88
C PRO A 82 -3.93 4.98 -4.77
N ASN A 83 -3.40 4.66 -3.58
CA ASN A 83 -2.62 3.45 -3.32
C ASN A 83 -1.38 3.23 -4.22
N SER A 84 -0.86 4.30 -4.83
CA SER A 84 0.31 4.23 -5.72
C SER A 84 1.58 4.75 -5.03
N PHE A 85 2.69 4.76 -5.76
CA PHE A 85 3.96 5.26 -5.27
C PHE A 85 3.84 6.69 -4.73
N LYS A 86 4.40 6.89 -3.53
CA LYS A 86 4.43 8.16 -2.82
C LYS A 86 5.89 8.52 -2.61
N LEU A 87 6.29 9.67 -3.14
CA LEU A 87 7.62 10.24 -2.98
C LEU A 87 7.63 11.15 -1.76
N PHE A 88 8.61 10.94 -0.90
CA PHE A 88 8.80 11.72 0.31
C PHE A 88 10.15 12.42 0.27
N ARG A 89 10.11 13.72 0.57
CA ARG A 89 11.26 14.64 0.55
C ARG A 89 11.93 14.72 -0.83
N LEU A 90 12.56 15.85 -1.08
CA LEU A 90 13.50 16.02 -2.19
C LEU A 90 14.81 16.53 -1.63
N PRO A 91 15.95 15.95 -2.01
CA PRO A 91 17.23 16.48 -1.60
C PRO A 91 17.47 17.81 -2.33
N ALA A 92 17.73 18.87 -1.56
CA ALA A 92 18.01 20.18 -2.10
C ALA A 92 19.49 20.25 -2.57
N PRO A 93 19.77 20.62 -3.84
CA PRO A 93 21.14 20.75 -4.30
C PRO A 93 21.80 21.96 -3.63
N SER A 94 23.06 21.77 -3.21
CA SER A 94 23.88 22.85 -2.63
C SER A 94 24.92 23.33 -3.64
N PRO A 95 25.03 24.65 -3.89
CA PRO A 95 26.00 25.20 -4.85
C PRO A 95 27.43 24.77 -4.52
N GLY A 96 28.20 24.37 -5.55
CA GLY A 96 29.61 24.03 -5.40
C GLY A 96 29.90 22.63 -4.84
N SER A 97 28.89 21.79 -4.63
CA SER A 97 29.05 20.41 -4.17
C SER A 97 28.35 19.41 -5.10
N VAL A 98 28.88 18.19 -5.22
CA VAL A 98 28.24 17.11 -5.96
C VAL A 98 27.33 16.34 -5.00
N LEU A 99 26.02 16.37 -5.28
CA LEU A 99 25.03 15.60 -4.53
C LEU A 99 24.92 14.19 -5.12
N GLY A 100 25.37 13.18 -4.36
CA GLY A 100 25.20 11.78 -4.73
C GLY A 100 23.83 11.26 -4.32
N LEU A 101 23.08 10.69 -5.27
CA LEU A 101 21.86 9.94 -5.00
C LEU A 101 22.16 8.45 -5.19
N LEU A 102 22.07 7.69 -4.11
CA LEU A 102 22.19 6.23 -4.11
C LEU A 102 20.85 5.66 -3.67
N GLY A 103 20.26 4.83 -4.52
CA GLY A 103 18.96 4.21 -4.33
C GLY A 103 18.88 2.90 -5.08
#